data_AF-A0A8J4QG06-F1
#
_entry.id   AF-A0A8J4QG06-F1
#
_cell.length_a   1.000
_cell.length_b   1.000
_cell.length_c   1.000
_cell.angle_alpha   90.00
_cell.angle_beta   90.00
_cell.angle_gamma   90.00
#
_symmetry.space_group_name_H-M   'P 1'
#
loop_
_entity.id
_entity.type
_entity.pdbx_description
1 polymer ?
#
loop_
_entity_poly.entity_id
_entity_poly.type
_entity_poly.pdbx_seq_one_letter_code
_entity_poly.pdbx_strand_id
1 'polypeptide(L)'
;SAVTVKNFNMIIVSACLSWNDWKSVDKIVPNDVNVIAKTILKEGTLNSEILQFKSRFPREVLLCRVGDFYEAIGIDACILVEYAGLNPFGGLRSDSIPRAGCPVVNLRQTLDDLTRNGYSVCIVEEVQGPTQARSRKGRFISGHAHPGSPYVFGLVGVDHDLDFPEPMPVVGISRSARGYCINLVLETMKTYSSEDGLTEEALVTKLRTCRYHHLYLHTSLRNNSSGTCRWGEFGEGGLLWGECSGRQFEWFEGNPVNELLLKVKELYGLDDDVAFRNVTVSSENRPQPLTLGTATQIGAIPTEGIPCLLKVLLPSNCTGLPVLYIRDLLLNPPAYEIASKIQ
;
A
#
# COMPACT_ATOMS: atom_id res chain seq x y z
N SER A 1 20.71 -17.34 -16.88
CA SER A 1 20.49 -17.39 -15.42
C SER A 1 21.41 -16.48 -14.58
N ALA A 2 22.25 -15.61 -15.16
CA ALA A 2 22.89 -14.51 -14.41
C ALA A 2 22.97 -13.19 -15.22
N VAL A 3 23.00 -13.29 -16.55
CA VAL A 3 22.95 -12.14 -17.48
C VAL A 3 21.56 -11.48 -17.50
N THR A 4 20.48 -12.25 -17.32
CA THR A 4 19.10 -11.77 -17.27
C THR A 4 18.84 -10.86 -16.05
N VAL A 5 19.48 -11.14 -14.91
CA VAL A 5 19.31 -10.39 -13.65
C VAL A 5 20.08 -9.06 -13.68
N LYS A 6 21.24 -9.00 -14.35
CA LYS A 6 22.00 -7.75 -14.53
C LYS A 6 21.30 -6.75 -15.46
N ASN A 7 20.65 -7.23 -16.52
CA ASN A 7 19.83 -6.37 -17.38
C ASN A 7 18.52 -5.93 -16.68
N PHE A 8 17.98 -6.76 -15.78
CA PHE A 8 16.83 -6.41 -14.93
C PHE A 8 17.12 -5.23 -13.99
N ASN A 9 18.29 -5.23 -13.35
CA ASN A 9 18.70 -4.12 -12.47
C ASN A 9 18.97 -2.83 -13.24
N MET A 10 19.42 -2.88 -14.50
CA MET A 10 19.67 -1.67 -15.29
C MET A 10 18.37 -0.99 -15.75
N ILE A 11 17.31 -1.78 -16.01
CA ILE A 11 15.97 -1.27 -16.34
C ILE A 11 15.30 -0.69 -15.09
N ILE A 12 15.46 -1.30 -13.92
CA ILE A 12 14.94 -0.79 -12.65
C ILE A 12 15.63 0.53 -12.26
N VAL A 13 16.96 0.61 -12.39
CA VAL A 13 17.72 1.85 -12.07
C VAL A 13 17.37 2.99 -13.04
N SER A 14 17.09 2.68 -14.32
CA SER A 14 16.67 3.71 -15.28
C SER A 14 15.19 4.11 -15.14
N ALA A 15 14.35 3.30 -14.51
CA ALA A 15 12.93 3.58 -14.25
C ALA A 15 12.69 4.27 -12.89
N CYS A 16 13.67 4.23 -11.97
CA CYS A 16 13.65 4.96 -10.71
C CYS A 16 14.01 6.46 -10.85
N LEU A 17 14.41 6.92 -12.03
CA LEU A 17 14.47 8.36 -12.31
C LEU A 17 13.04 8.86 -12.53
N SER A 18 12.70 9.92 -11.80
CA SER A 18 11.35 10.45 -11.62
C SER A 18 10.51 10.46 -12.91
N TRP A 19 9.22 10.16 -12.77
CA TRP A 19 8.22 10.31 -13.85
C TRP A 19 8.25 11.71 -14.51
N ASN A 20 8.75 12.73 -13.80
CA ASN A 20 8.90 14.09 -14.31
C ASN A 20 9.97 14.22 -15.42
N ASP A 21 10.89 13.28 -15.57
CA ASP A 21 11.93 13.34 -16.60
C ASP A 21 11.49 12.77 -17.95
N TRP A 22 10.34 12.09 -18.04
CA TRP A 22 9.83 11.56 -19.32
C TRP A 22 9.40 12.61 -20.34
N LYS A 23 9.21 13.86 -19.91
CA LYS A 23 9.00 15.00 -20.81
C LYS A 23 10.31 15.69 -21.26
N SER A 24 11.47 15.28 -20.73
CA SER A 24 12.78 15.87 -21.02
C SER A 24 13.78 14.87 -21.65
N VAL A 25 13.30 13.73 -22.15
CA VAL A 25 14.08 12.58 -22.67
C VAL A 25 14.65 12.82 -24.07
N ASP A 26 15.13 14.02 -24.36
CA ASP A 26 15.80 14.31 -25.65
C ASP A 26 17.31 14.50 -25.50
N LYS A 27 17.88 14.50 -24.29
CA LYS A 27 19.29 14.93 -24.13
C LYS A 27 20.31 13.95 -23.54
N ILE A 28 19.95 12.84 -22.90
CA ILE A 28 20.96 11.89 -22.41
C ILE A 28 20.39 10.47 -22.38
N VAL A 29 20.28 9.79 -23.54
CA VAL A 29 19.92 8.36 -23.53
C VAL A 29 20.63 7.59 -24.66
N PRO A 30 21.19 6.38 -24.39
CA PRO A 30 21.73 5.49 -25.42
C PRO A 30 20.71 5.18 -26.52
N ASN A 31 21.20 4.99 -27.75
CA ASN A 31 20.38 4.81 -28.97
C ASN A 31 19.28 3.73 -28.88
N ASP A 32 19.46 2.69 -28.05
CA ASP A 32 18.51 1.59 -27.91
C ASP A 32 17.23 1.98 -27.15
N VAL A 33 17.32 2.87 -26.16
CA VAL A 33 16.16 3.35 -25.40
C VAL A 33 15.32 4.33 -26.22
N ASN A 34 15.96 5.08 -27.13
CA ASN A 34 15.27 5.97 -28.08
C ASN A 34 14.38 5.20 -29.06
N VAL A 35 14.74 3.97 -29.43
CA VAL A 35 13.92 3.11 -30.30
C VAL A 35 12.72 2.54 -29.53
N ILE A 36 12.92 2.14 -28.28
CA ILE A 36 11.87 1.66 -27.38
C ILE A 36 10.86 2.79 -27.10
N ALA A 37 11.33 3.98 -26.72
CA ALA A 37 10.48 5.15 -26.49
C ALA A 37 9.69 5.54 -27.76
N LYS A 38 10.32 5.55 -28.95
CA LYS A 38 9.62 5.80 -30.22
C LYS A 38 8.57 4.75 -30.57
N THR A 39 8.82 3.48 -30.26
CA THR A 39 7.88 2.38 -30.54
C THR A 39 6.70 2.38 -29.55
N ILE A 40 6.96 2.76 -28.30
CA ILE A 40 5.97 2.94 -27.23
C ILE A 40 5.08 4.17 -27.50
N LEU A 41 5.68 5.29 -27.89
CA LEU A 41 5.02 6.60 -28.05
C LEU A 41 4.44 6.83 -29.44
N LYS A 42 4.48 5.84 -30.33
CA LYS A 42 3.81 5.96 -31.62
C LYS A 42 2.31 6.09 -31.37
N GLU A 43 1.81 7.30 -31.58
CA GLU A 43 0.39 7.62 -31.44
C GLU A 43 -0.46 6.65 -32.27
N GLY A 44 -1.56 6.20 -31.68
CA GLY A 44 -2.45 5.23 -32.31
C GLY A 44 -2.11 3.75 -32.06
N THR A 45 -1.04 3.44 -31.34
CA THR A 45 -0.74 2.05 -30.91
C THR A 45 -1.43 1.68 -29.59
N LEU A 46 -1.62 0.37 -29.34
CA LEU A 46 -2.13 -0.14 -28.06
C LEU A 46 -1.24 0.28 -26.88
N ASN A 47 0.09 0.21 -27.05
CA ASN A 47 1.05 0.61 -26.01
C ASN A 47 0.89 2.09 -25.64
N SER A 48 0.69 2.96 -26.64
CA SER A 48 0.42 4.38 -26.42
C SER A 48 -0.89 4.61 -25.64
N GLU A 49 -1.96 3.86 -25.93
CA GLU A 49 -3.21 3.92 -25.15
C GLU A 49 -3.02 3.46 -23.70
N ILE A 50 -2.31 2.34 -23.50
CA ILE A 50 -2.00 1.82 -22.16
C ILE A 50 -1.25 2.89 -21.36
N LEU A 51 -0.29 3.57 -21.98
CA LEU A 51 0.43 4.67 -21.32
C LEU A 51 -0.44 5.88 -20.99
N GLN A 52 -1.41 6.23 -21.84
CA GLN A 52 -2.36 7.32 -21.55
C GLN A 52 -3.23 7.00 -20.33
N PHE A 53 -3.65 5.75 -20.15
CA PHE A 53 -4.32 5.34 -18.92
C PHE A 53 -3.35 5.35 -17.73
N LYS A 54 -2.13 4.84 -17.92
CA LYS A 54 -1.10 4.77 -16.87
C LYS A 54 -0.70 6.15 -16.35
N SER A 55 -0.68 7.18 -17.19
CA SER A 55 -0.42 8.56 -16.76
C SER A 55 -1.48 9.16 -15.84
N ARG A 56 -2.69 8.59 -15.83
CA ARG A 56 -3.76 9.01 -14.90
C ARG A 56 -3.62 8.38 -13.52
N PHE A 57 -3.01 7.19 -13.45
CA PHE A 57 -2.82 6.42 -12.21
C PHE A 57 -1.38 5.92 -12.11
N PRO A 58 -0.40 6.83 -11.93
CA PRO A 58 1.00 6.48 -12.04
C PRO A 58 1.46 5.44 -11.02
N ARG A 59 0.83 5.44 -9.84
CA ARG A 59 1.19 4.59 -8.70
C ARG A 59 0.47 3.24 -8.70
N GLU A 60 -0.50 3.03 -9.57
CA GLU A 60 -1.26 1.79 -9.64
C GLU A 60 -0.73 0.90 -10.77
N VAL A 61 -0.68 -0.41 -10.55
CA VAL A 61 -0.40 -1.39 -11.60
C VAL A 61 -1.55 -1.34 -12.60
N LEU A 62 -1.26 -1.11 -13.89
CA LEU A 62 -2.31 -1.04 -14.91
C LEU A 62 -2.49 -2.41 -15.58
N LEU A 63 -3.69 -2.98 -15.46
CA LEU A 63 -4.11 -4.17 -16.20
C LEU A 63 -5.09 -3.77 -17.30
N CYS A 64 -4.68 -3.95 -18.56
CA CYS A 64 -5.48 -3.60 -19.72
C CYS A 64 -6.02 -4.84 -20.41
N ARG A 65 -7.34 -4.91 -20.64
CA ARG A 65 -7.95 -6.02 -21.36
C ARG A 65 -7.59 -5.97 -22.84
N VAL A 66 -7.12 -7.11 -23.33
CA VAL A 66 -6.78 -7.38 -24.73
C VAL A 66 -7.36 -8.75 -25.09
N GLY A 67 -8.60 -8.77 -25.60
CA GLY A 67 -9.31 -10.02 -25.87
C GLY A 67 -9.58 -10.82 -24.58
N ASP A 68 -9.01 -12.03 -24.51
CA ASP A 68 -9.19 -12.98 -23.41
C ASP A 68 -8.11 -12.87 -22.32
N PHE A 69 -7.30 -11.82 -22.36
CA PHE A 69 -6.23 -11.57 -21.40
C PHE A 69 -6.28 -10.15 -20.82
N TYR A 70 -5.78 -10.00 -19.60
CA TYR A 70 -5.34 -8.71 -19.07
C TYR A 70 -3.82 -8.63 -19.17
N GLU A 71 -3.32 -7.57 -19.79
CA GLU A 71 -1.91 -7.36 -20.06
C GLU A 71 -1.40 -6.08 -19.40
N ALA A 72 -0.14 -6.12 -18.94
CA ALA A 72 0.64 -4.96 -18.52
C ALA A 72 1.95 -4.87 -19.31
N ILE A 73 2.54 -3.68 -19.34
CA ILE A 73 3.81 -3.41 -20.02
C ILE A 73 4.80 -2.74 -19.05
N GLY A 74 6.10 -2.82 -19.37
CA GLY A 74 7.15 -2.11 -18.65
C GLY A 74 7.25 -2.52 -17.18
N ILE A 75 7.28 -1.55 -16.26
CA ILE A 75 7.45 -1.81 -14.82
C ILE A 75 6.27 -2.59 -14.24
N ASP A 76 5.06 -2.35 -14.73
CA ASP A 76 3.85 -3.05 -14.27
C ASP A 76 3.93 -4.54 -14.63
N ALA A 77 4.51 -4.87 -15.80
CA ALA A 77 4.78 -6.25 -16.17
C ALA A 77 5.81 -6.91 -15.23
N CYS A 78 6.83 -6.20 -14.79
CA CYS A 78 7.80 -6.72 -13.81
C CYS A 78 7.13 -7.00 -12.46
N ILE A 79 6.23 -6.12 -12.01
CA ILE A 79 5.46 -6.31 -10.78
C ILE A 79 4.58 -7.57 -10.86
N LEU A 80 3.93 -7.80 -12.00
CA LEU A 80 3.13 -9.01 -12.23
C LEU A 80 3.96 -10.30 -12.14
N VAL A 81 5.16 -10.30 -12.70
CA VAL A 81 6.05 -11.47 -12.65
C VAL A 81 6.52 -11.75 -11.23
N GLU A 82 6.97 -10.72 -10.53
CA GLU A 82 7.54 -10.85 -9.19
C GLU A 82 6.48 -11.18 -8.13
N TYR A 83 5.36 -10.46 -8.11
CA TYR A 83 4.40 -10.49 -7.00
C TYR A 83 3.13 -11.29 -7.28
N ALA A 84 2.80 -11.54 -8.55
CA ALA A 84 1.68 -12.39 -8.94
C ALA A 84 2.12 -13.69 -9.64
N GLY A 85 3.44 -13.94 -9.73
CA GLY A 85 3.99 -15.19 -10.28
C GLY A 85 3.64 -15.43 -11.76
N LEU A 86 3.31 -14.38 -12.52
CA LEU A 86 2.93 -14.52 -13.92
C LEU A 86 4.15 -14.69 -14.82
N ASN A 87 3.97 -15.40 -15.93
CA ASN A 87 5.04 -15.57 -16.92
C ASN A 87 5.16 -14.32 -17.81
N PRO A 88 6.37 -13.77 -18.01
CA PRO A 88 6.56 -12.73 -18.99
C PRO A 88 6.38 -13.27 -20.41
N PHE A 89 5.86 -12.43 -21.29
CA PHE A 89 5.77 -12.69 -22.73
C PHE A 89 6.20 -11.45 -23.51
N GLY A 90 6.31 -11.58 -24.83
CA GLY A 90 6.97 -10.59 -25.68
C GLY A 90 8.32 -11.12 -26.18
N GLY A 91 8.78 -10.60 -27.32
CA GLY A 91 9.93 -11.16 -28.03
C GLY A 91 11.22 -11.12 -27.20
N LEU A 92 12.13 -12.07 -27.41
CA LEU A 92 13.44 -12.14 -26.74
C LEU A 92 14.45 -11.05 -27.15
N ARG A 93 14.01 -10.03 -27.88
CA ARG A 93 14.90 -9.00 -28.42
C ARG A 93 15.16 -7.93 -27.37
N SER A 94 16.36 -7.38 -27.37
CA SER A 94 16.81 -6.33 -26.44
C SER A 94 16.03 -5.02 -26.59
N ASP A 95 15.35 -4.82 -27.72
CA ASP A 95 14.50 -3.66 -28.05
C ASP A 95 13.01 -3.90 -27.73
N SER A 96 12.66 -5.02 -27.12
CA SER A 96 11.28 -5.36 -26.79
C SER A 96 10.84 -4.77 -25.45
N ILE A 97 9.57 -4.38 -25.37
CA ILE A 97 8.96 -3.86 -24.14
C ILE A 97 8.58 -5.05 -23.26
N PRO A 98 8.99 -5.09 -21.98
CA PRO A 98 8.55 -6.12 -21.05
C PRO A 98 7.02 -6.21 -21.02
N ARG A 99 6.47 -7.43 -21.10
CA ARG A 99 5.05 -7.70 -21.07
C ARG A 99 4.76 -8.90 -20.17
N ALA A 100 3.66 -8.83 -19.44
CA ALA A 100 3.15 -9.92 -18.62
C ALA A 100 1.62 -9.75 -18.50
N GLY A 101 0.93 -10.81 -18.09
CA GLY A 101 -0.52 -10.81 -18.11
C GLY A 101 -1.13 -12.15 -17.72
N CYS A 102 -2.43 -12.13 -17.47
CA CYS A 102 -3.19 -13.29 -17.05
C CYS A 102 -4.44 -13.46 -17.95
N PRO A 103 -4.93 -14.69 -18.14
CA PRO A 103 -6.25 -14.91 -18.75
C PRO A 103 -7.35 -14.22 -17.94
N VAL A 104 -8.45 -13.81 -18.57
CA VAL A 104 -9.58 -13.13 -17.88
C VAL A 104 -10.08 -13.93 -16.67
N VAL A 105 -10.11 -15.26 -16.76
CA VAL A 105 -10.55 -16.15 -15.66
C VAL A 105 -9.64 -16.08 -14.41
N ASN A 106 -8.39 -15.64 -14.58
CA ASN A 106 -7.40 -15.50 -13.51
C ASN A 106 -7.28 -14.06 -12.99
N LEU A 107 -8.10 -13.12 -13.45
CA LEU A 107 -8.01 -11.72 -13.03
C LEU A 107 -8.09 -11.61 -11.51
N ARG A 108 -9.11 -12.23 -10.88
CA ARG A 108 -9.33 -12.11 -9.44
C ARG A 108 -8.12 -12.58 -8.62
N GLN A 109 -7.61 -13.79 -8.91
CA GLN A 109 -6.42 -14.30 -8.22
C GLN A 109 -5.23 -13.36 -8.38
N THR A 110 -5.02 -12.82 -9.59
CA THR A 110 -3.96 -11.84 -9.86
C THR A 110 -4.14 -10.57 -9.03
N LEU A 111 -5.36 -10.04 -8.92
CA LEU A 111 -5.67 -8.86 -8.10
C LEU A 111 -5.43 -9.15 -6.62
N ASP A 112 -5.82 -10.32 -6.13
CA ASP A 112 -5.64 -10.73 -4.73
C ASP A 112 -4.14 -10.85 -4.39
N ASP A 113 -3.33 -11.42 -5.28
CA ASP A 113 -1.88 -11.53 -5.09
C ASP A 113 -1.19 -10.15 -5.07
N LEU A 114 -1.58 -9.24 -5.97
CA LEU A 114 -1.05 -7.88 -6.00
C LEU A 114 -1.46 -7.07 -4.76
N THR A 115 -2.74 -7.07 -4.42
CA THR A 115 -3.27 -6.28 -3.28
C THR A 115 -2.77 -6.79 -1.94
N ARG A 116 -2.56 -8.11 -1.78
CA ARG A 116 -1.93 -8.70 -0.58
C ARG A 116 -0.49 -8.24 -0.38
N ASN A 117 0.21 -7.94 -1.48
CA ASN A 117 1.55 -7.35 -1.52
C ASN A 117 1.53 -5.81 -1.46
N GLY A 118 0.37 -5.19 -1.24
CA GLY A 118 0.24 -3.74 -1.06
C GLY A 118 0.10 -2.94 -2.35
N TYR A 119 -0.01 -3.59 -3.51
CA TYR A 119 -0.18 -2.89 -4.79
C TYR A 119 -1.65 -2.52 -5.03
N SER A 120 -1.85 -1.27 -5.45
CA SER A 120 -3.10 -0.80 -6.04
C SER A 120 -3.10 -1.12 -7.54
N VAL A 121 -4.25 -1.50 -8.10
CA VAL A 121 -4.39 -1.94 -9.48
C VAL A 121 -5.51 -1.17 -10.17
N CYS A 122 -5.25 -0.64 -11.35
CA CYS A 122 -6.24 -0.02 -12.22
C CYS A 122 -6.61 -1.01 -13.33
N ILE A 123 -7.91 -1.30 -13.48
CA ILE A 123 -8.41 -2.26 -14.47
C ILE A 123 -9.05 -1.50 -15.63
N VAL A 124 -8.47 -1.63 -16.81
CA VAL A 124 -8.99 -1.07 -18.07
C VAL A 124 -9.68 -2.18 -18.85
N GLU A 125 -10.98 -2.00 -19.09
CA GLU A 125 -11.81 -2.90 -19.87
C GLU A 125 -11.83 -2.51 -21.35
N GLU A 126 -12.19 -3.49 -22.16
CA GLU A 126 -12.44 -3.33 -23.58
C GLU A 126 -13.95 -3.27 -23.83
N VAL A 127 -14.41 -2.28 -24.60
CA VAL A 127 -15.83 -2.14 -24.92
C VAL A 127 -16.26 -3.30 -25.82
N GLN A 128 -17.14 -4.16 -25.29
CA GLN A 128 -17.80 -5.20 -26.07
C GLN A 128 -19.00 -4.59 -26.81
N GLY A 129 -18.77 -4.16 -28.05
CA GLY A 129 -19.84 -3.75 -28.97
C GLY A 129 -19.66 -4.39 -30.34
N PRO A 130 -20.67 -4.33 -31.25
CA PRO A 130 -20.55 -4.79 -32.64
C PRO A 130 -19.57 -3.87 -33.40
N THR A 131 -18.29 -4.01 -33.09
CA THR A 131 -17.22 -3.26 -33.74
C THR A 131 -16.90 -3.99 -35.04
N GLN A 132 -16.81 -3.27 -36.15
CA GLN A 132 -16.29 -3.85 -37.40
C GLN A 132 -14.94 -4.52 -37.09
N ALA A 133 -14.67 -5.71 -37.64
CA ALA A 133 -13.48 -6.53 -37.35
C ALA A 133 -12.12 -5.83 -37.57
N ARG A 134 -12.11 -4.60 -38.14
CA ARG A 134 -10.92 -3.77 -38.38
C ARG A 134 -10.90 -2.45 -37.59
N SER A 135 -11.92 -2.16 -36.79
CA SER A 135 -11.95 -0.95 -35.97
C SER A 135 -11.34 -1.21 -34.60
N ARG A 136 -10.57 -0.24 -34.09
CA ARG A 136 -9.98 -0.28 -32.77
C ARG A 136 -11.09 -0.32 -31.72
N LYS A 137 -11.09 -1.34 -30.88
CA LYS A 137 -12.05 -1.43 -29.78
C LYS A 137 -11.75 -0.32 -28.76
N GLY A 138 -12.82 0.37 -28.34
CA GLY A 138 -12.72 1.38 -27.28
C GLY A 138 -12.33 0.76 -25.96
N ARG A 139 -11.69 1.53 -25.09
CA ARG A 139 -11.28 1.10 -23.75
C ARG A 139 -11.72 2.11 -22.70
N PHE A 140 -12.05 1.63 -21.50
CA PHE A 140 -12.45 2.46 -20.38
C PHE A 140 -11.96 1.90 -19.06
N ILE A 141 -11.79 2.75 -18.05
CA ILE A 141 -11.45 2.30 -16.70
C ILE A 141 -12.71 1.69 -16.09
N SER A 142 -12.66 0.40 -15.84
CA SER A 142 -13.76 -0.36 -15.25
C SER A 142 -13.79 -0.25 -13.72
N GLY A 143 -12.65 0.04 -13.11
CA GLY A 143 -12.52 0.21 -11.67
C GLY A 143 -11.10 0.00 -11.20
N HIS A 144 -10.96 -0.01 -9.88
CA HIS A 144 -9.70 -0.12 -9.18
C HIS A 144 -9.77 -1.23 -8.12
N ALA A 145 -8.66 -1.91 -7.88
CA ALA A 145 -8.46 -2.80 -6.75
C ALA A 145 -7.39 -2.18 -5.83
N HIS A 146 -7.73 -1.94 -4.58
CA HIS A 146 -6.81 -1.41 -3.58
C HIS A 146 -6.67 -2.42 -2.44
N PRO A 147 -5.56 -2.40 -1.68
CA PRO A 147 -5.44 -3.17 -0.45
C PRO A 147 -6.64 -2.97 0.49
N GLY A 148 -7.25 -1.78 0.57
CA GLY A 148 -8.44 -1.56 1.40
C GLY A 148 -9.80 -1.64 0.69
N SER A 149 -9.84 -1.90 -0.63
CA SER A 149 -11.07 -1.86 -1.42
C SER A 149 -10.99 -2.84 -2.60
N PRO A 150 -11.68 -4.00 -2.55
CA PRO A 150 -11.66 -4.95 -3.63
C PRO A 150 -12.33 -4.36 -4.87
N TYR A 151 -11.88 -4.80 -6.03
CA TYR A 151 -12.55 -4.52 -7.28
C TYR A 151 -13.86 -5.29 -7.36
N VAL A 152 -14.97 -4.62 -7.68
CA VAL A 152 -16.33 -5.22 -7.65
C VAL A 152 -16.90 -5.46 -9.05
N PHE A 153 -16.42 -4.74 -10.06
CA PHE A 153 -16.98 -4.81 -11.41
C PHE A 153 -16.74 -6.20 -12.04
N GLY A 154 -17.81 -6.87 -12.49
CA GLY A 154 -17.73 -8.22 -13.06
C GLY A 154 -17.59 -9.38 -12.06
N LEU A 155 -17.39 -9.11 -10.77
CA LEU A 155 -17.35 -10.11 -9.69
C LEU A 155 -18.69 -10.24 -8.93
N VAL A 156 -19.71 -9.48 -9.34
CA VAL A 156 -21.06 -9.51 -8.76
C VAL A 156 -21.77 -10.80 -9.21
N GLY A 157 -22.01 -11.73 -8.26
CA GLY A 157 -22.78 -12.96 -8.49
C GLY A 157 -22.13 -14.25 -8.00
N VAL A 158 -20.95 -14.20 -7.36
CA VAL A 158 -20.29 -15.38 -6.79
C VAL A 158 -20.43 -15.34 -5.26
N ASP A 159 -21.16 -16.30 -4.67
CA ASP A 159 -21.33 -16.50 -3.22
C ASP A 159 -20.02 -16.99 -2.58
N HIS A 160 -19.00 -16.12 -2.54
CA HIS A 160 -17.73 -16.37 -1.87
C HIS A 160 -17.33 -15.16 -1.03
N ASP A 161 -16.88 -15.41 0.20
CA ASP A 161 -16.39 -14.38 1.11
C ASP A 161 -15.28 -13.56 0.43
N LEU A 162 -15.44 -12.23 0.46
CA LEU A 162 -14.43 -11.30 -0.05
C LEU A 162 -13.41 -11.06 1.07
N ASP A 163 -12.16 -11.45 0.84
CA ASP A 163 -11.05 -11.04 1.71
C ASP A 163 -10.67 -9.60 1.38
N PHE A 164 -10.86 -8.71 2.35
CA PHE A 164 -10.40 -7.32 2.25
C PHE A 164 -9.00 -7.24 2.87
N PRO A 165 -7.97 -6.86 2.09
CA PRO A 165 -6.67 -6.61 2.68
C PRO A 165 -6.73 -5.44 3.68
N GLU A 166 -5.75 -5.36 4.56
CA GLU A 166 -5.66 -4.25 5.51
C GLU A 166 -5.37 -2.94 4.77
N PRO A 167 -6.10 -1.85 5.05
CA PRO A 167 -5.74 -0.56 4.52
C PRO A 167 -4.37 -0.15 5.10
N MET A 168 -3.44 0.27 4.24
CA MET A 168 -2.08 0.63 4.63
C MET A 168 -1.95 2.15 4.78
N PRO A 169 -2.09 2.71 6.00
CA PRO A 169 -1.94 4.15 6.21
C PRO A 169 -0.51 4.63 5.98
N VAL A 170 -0.39 5.93 5.82
CA VAL A 170 0.84 6.64 6.16
C VAL A 170 0.83 6.91 7.67
N VAL A 171 1.93 6.57 8.33
CA VAL A 171 2.07 6.63 9.79
C VAL A 171 2.98 7.79 10.15
N GLY A 172 2.51 8.67 11.03
CA GLY A 172 3.32 9.71 11.65
C GLY A 172 3.41 9.53 13.16
N ILE A 173 4.63 9.45 13.68
CA ILE A 173 4.88 9.30 15.10
C ILE A 173 5.40 10.62 15.68
N SER A 174 4.85 11.02 16.81
CA SER A 174 5.30 12.18 17.55
C SER A 174 5.26 11.95 19.06
N ARG A 175 5.64 12.97 19.81
CA ARG A 175 5.65 12.98 21.27
C ARG A 175 4.86 14.18 21.77
N SER A 176 4.01 13.95 22.76
CA SER A 176 3.21 14.96 23.45
C SER A 176 3.56 15.00 24.94
N ALA A 177 2.91 15.90 25.68
CA ALA A 177 3.03 15.94 27.14
C ALA A 177 2.43 14.69 27.83
N ARG A 178 1.55 13.96 27.15
CA ARG A 178 0.87 12.76 27.68
C ARG A 178 1.62 11.47 27.40
N GLY A 179 2.61 11.50 26.51
CA GLY A 179 3.36 10.30 26.07
C GLY A 179 3.65 10.34 24.57
N TYR A 180 3.59 9.18 23.94
CA TYR A 180 3.75 9.06 22.48
C TYR A 180 2.41 9.24 21.76
N CYS A 181 2.49 9.71 20.52
CA CYS A 181 1.35 9.86 19.64
C CYS A 181 1.61 9.15 18.31
N ILE A 182 0.58 8.46 17.80
CA ILE A 182 0.57 7.88 16.47
C ILE A 182 -0.58 8.46 15.66
N ASN A 183 -0.27 8.90 14.46
CA ASN A 183 -1.21 9.46 13.50
C ASN A 183 -1.26 8.54 12.29
N LEU A 184 -2.45 8.09 11.92
CA LEU A 184 -2.67 7.20 10.78
C LEU A 184 -3.47 7.96 9.74
N VAL A 185 -2.95 8.06 8.52
CA VAL A 185 -3.61 8.74 7.41
C VAL A 185 -3.91 7.74 6.30
N LEU A 186 -5.19 7.57 6.00
CA LEU A 186 -5.68 6.74 4.91
C LEU A 186 -6.04 7.62 3.73
N GLU A 187 -5.20 7.60 2.71
CA GLU A 187 -5.37 8.41 1.51
C GLU A 187 -6.62 8.03 0.71
N THR A 188 -6.87 6.72 0.54
CA THR A 188 -8.02 6.21 -0.24
C THR A 188 -9.36 6.60 0.38
N MET A 189 -9.43 6.65 1.70
CA MET A 189 -10.65 7.03 2.44
C MET A 189 -10.73 8.53 2.72
N LYS A 190 -9.66 9.29 2.43
CA LYS A 190 -9.49 10.69 2.85
C LYS A 190 -9.81 10.87 4.33
N THR A 191 -9.28 9.98 5.17
CA THR A 191 -9.47 10.03 6.62
C THR A 191 -8.14 10.01 7.37
N TYR A 192 -8.13 10.57 8.57
CA TYR A 192 -7.03 10.39 9.52
C TYR A 192 -7.54 10.13 10.93
N SER A 193 -6.74 9.43 11.72
CA SER A 193 -6.94 9.23 13.15
C SER A 193 -5.67 9.54 13.92
N SER A 194 -5.82 10.06 15.14
CA SER A 194 -4.71 10.37 16.04
C SER A 194 -4.96 9.68 17.38
N GLU A 195 -3.98 8.91 17.85
CA GLU A 195 -3.98 8.37 19.20
C GLU A 195 -2.86 9.02 19.99
N ASP A 196 -3.17 9.54 21.18
CA ASP A 196 -2.24 10.28 22.04
C ASP A 196 -2.20 9.66 23.44
N GLY A 197 -1.10 9.90 24.16
CA GLY A 197 -0.87 9.37 25.50
C GLY A 197 -0.48 7.89 25.52
N LEU A 198 0.11 7.39 24.45
CA LEU A 198 0.59 6.01 24.36
C LEU A 198 1.89 5.83 25.14
N THR A 199 2.03 4.67 25.79
CA THR A 199 3.34 4.23 26.28
C THR A 199 4.22 3.82 25.10
N GLU A 200 5.53 3.76 25.34
CA GLU A 200 6.48 3.32 24.32
C GLU A 200 6.17 1.91 23.80
N GLU A 201 5.82 0.97 24.69
CA GLU A 201 5.48 -0.40 24.30
C GLU A 201 4.16 -0.48 23.53
N ALA A 202 3.16 0.33 23.90
CA ALA A 202 1.89 0.38 23.17
C ALA A 202 2.08 0.88 21.73
N LEU A 203 2.93 1.89 21.55
CA LEU A 203 3.28 2.40 20.23
C LEU A 203 4.03 1.35 19.39
N VAL A 204 5.05 0.69 19.96
CA VAL A 204 5.78 -0.39 19.29
C VAL A 204 4.87 -1.54 18.90
N THR A 205 3.94 -1.90 19.79
CA THR A 205 2.93 -2.94 19.51
C THR A 205 2.10 -2.56 18.28
N LYS A 206 1.58 -1.34 18.23
CA LYS A 206 0.81 -0.83 17.09
C LYS A 206 1.62 -0.83 15.79
N LEU A 207 2.90 -0.44 15.83
CA LEU A 207 3.77 -0.47 14.65
C LEU A 207 4.09 -1.88 14.14
N ARG A 208 4.11 -2.87 15.02
CA ARG A 208 4.30 -4.28 14.63
C ARG A 208 3.04 -4.88 14.04
N THR A 209 1.88 -4.48 14.53
CA THR A 209 0.59 -5.03 14.09
C THR A 209 -0.01 -4.28 12.90
N CYS A 210 0.42 -3.04 12.64
CA CYS A 210 -0.08 -2.22 11.55
C CYS A 210 0.78 -2.38 10.28
N ARG A 211 0.16 -2.74 9.16
CA ARG A 211 0.78 -2.56 7.84
C ARG A 211 0.69 -1.10 7.44
N TYR A 212 1.79 -0.50 7.00
CA TYR A 212 1.80 0.90 6.58
C TYR A 212 2.65 1.10 5.33
N HIS A 213 2.40 2.21 4.63
CA HIS A 213 3.10 2.55 3.39
C HIS A 213 4.37 3.35 3.68
N HIS A 214 4.25 4.44 4.43
CA HIS A 214 5.36 5.32 4.78
C HIS A 214 5.34 5.64 6.27
N LEU A 215 6.54 5.77 6.84
CA LEU A 215 6.76 6.11 8.24
C LEU A 215 7.43 7.49 8.33
N TYR A 216 6.79 8.39 9.07
CA TYR A 216 7.29 9.71 9.37
C TYR A 216 7.53 9.86 10.87
N LEU A 217 8.69 10.40 11.23
CA LEU A 217 9.11 10.61 12.61
C LEU A 217 9.21 12.11 12.86
N HIS A 218 8.46 12.60 13.84
CA HIS A 218 8.45 14.01 14.18
C HIS A 218 9.64 14.35 15.08
N THR A 219 10.25 15.53 14.88
CA THR A 219 11.43 15.95 15.66
C THR A 219 11.21 16.05 17.16
N SER A 220 9.97 16.13 17.63
CA SER A 220 9.64 15.99 19.06
C SER A 220 10.17 14.70 19.69
N LEU A 221 10.40 13.64 18.90
CA LEU A 221 10.97 12.39 19.39
C LEU A 221 12.44 12.52 19.80
N ARG A 222 13.18 13.49 19.25
CA ARG A 222 14.62 13.67 19.53
C ARG A 222 14.90 14.08 20.98
N ASN A 223 13.92 14.72 21.62
CA ASN A 223 14.02 15.22 22.98
C ASN A 223 13.36 14.22 23.94
N ASN A 224 14.06 13.87 25.01
CA ASN A 224 13.45 13.12 26.10
C ASN A 224 12.73 14.06 27.09
N SER A 225 11.96 13.50 28.02
CA SER A 225 11.25 14.24 29.07
C SER A 225 12.18 15.10 29.94
N SER A 226 13.47 14.76 30.00
CA SER A 226 14.52 15.49 30.73
C SER A 226 15.25 16.56 29.91
N GLY A 227 14.89 16.77 28.64
CA GLY A 227 15.56 17.72 27.74
C GLY A 227 16.98 17.31 27.34
N THR A 228 17.44 16.11 27.70
CA THR A 228 18.72 15.57 27.26
C THR A 228 18.52 14.86 25.92
N CYS A 229 19.20 15.34 24.88
CA CYS A 229 19.16 14.68 23.58
C CYS A 229 19.76 13.29 23.69
N ARG A 230 18.93 12.25 23.56
CA ARG A 230 19.32 10.93 23.07
C ARG A 230 18.07 10.07 22.85
N TRP A 231 17.28 10.42 21.85
CA TRP A 231 16.55 9.36 21.17
C TRP A 231 17.57 8.44 20.50
N GLY A 232 17.62 7.19 20.93
CA GLY A 232 18.68 6.27 20.55
C GLY A 232 18.55 4.96 21.30
N GLU A 233 19.54 4.09 21.18
CA GLU A 233 19.50 2.70 21.64
C GLU A 233 19.27 2.51 23.15
N PHE A 234 19.59 3.51 23.98
CA PHE A 234 19.52 3.41 25.44
C PHE A 234 18.63 4.50 26.04
N GLY A 235 17.79 4.10 27.00
CA GLY A 235 16.93 5.00 27.77
C GLY A 235 15.52 5.15 27.19
N GLU A 236 14.84 6.24 27.58
CA GLU A 236 13.49 6.55 27.14
C GLU A 236 13.44 6.73 25.62
N GLY A 237 12.61 5.93 24.93
CA GLY A 237 12.55 5.93 23.46
C GLY A 237 13.45 4.89 22.78
N GLY A 238 14.18 4.08 23.54
CA GLY A 238 15.06 3.03 23.01
C GLY A 238 14.36 1.84 22.37
N LEU A 239 13.22 1.40 22.91
CA LEU A 239 12.41 0.34 22.29
C LEU A 239 11.84 0.81 20.94
N LEU A 240 11.30 2.03 20.92
CA LEU A 240 10.77 2.64 19.70
C LEU A 240 11.89 2.89 18.68
N TRP A 241 13.06 3.36 19.13
CA TRP A 241 14.23 3.53 18.27
C TRP A 241 14.67 2.19 17.68
N GLY A 242 14.76 1.13 18.49
CA GLY A 242 15.05 -0.22 18.01
C GLY A 242 14.07 -0.69 16.95
N GLU A 243 12.77 -0.40 17.13
CA GLU A 243 11.73 -0.74 16.16
C GLU A 243 11.86 0.06 14.85
N CYS A 244 12.12 1.37 14.93
CA CYS A 244 12.17 2.27 13.78
C CYS A 244 13.51 2.22 13.02
N SER A 245 14.63 1.96 13.70
CA SER A 245 15.98 2.02 13.12
C SER A 245 16.23 1.02 12.00
N GLY A 246 15.50 -0.11 12.00
CA GLY A 246 15.53 -1.09 10.91
C GLY A 246 14.58 -0.79 9.75
N ARG A 247 13.83 0.31 9.80
CA ARG A 247 12.77 0.67 8.82
C ARG A 247 13.19 1.94 8.06
N GLN A 248 12.66 2.11 6.84
CA GLN A 248 12.79 3.39 6.15
C GLN A 248 11.81 4.41 6.74
N PHE A 249 12.32 5.59 7.07
CA PHE A 249 11.52 6.68 7.61
C PHE A 249 12.08 8.05 7.21
N GLU A 250 11.22 9.06 7.28
CA GLU A 250 11.57 10.45 7.05
C GLU A 250 11.27 11.31 8.28
N TRP A 251 12.10 12.34 8.48
CA TRP A 251 11.89 13.31 9.56
C TRP A 251 11.02 14.47 9.10
N PHE A 252 10.17 14.97 10.00
CA PHE A 252 9.39 16.19 9.76
C PHE A 252 9.26 17.04 11.02
N GLU A 253 8.92 18.31 10.83
CA GLU A 253 8.80 19.35 11.87
C GLU A 253 7.47 20.08 11.73
N GLY A 254 7.03 20.76 12.79
CA GLY A 254 5.82 21.58 12.80
C GLY A 254 4.68 20.95 13.59
N ASN A 255 3.44 21.10 13.13
CA ASN A 255 2.30 20.44 13.78
C ASN A 255 2.23 18.97 13.32
N PRO A 256 2.28 17.97 14.23
CA PRO A 256 2.37 16.56 13.86
C PRO A 256 1.27 16.05 12.92
N VAL A 257 0.05 16.57 13.04
CA VAL A 257 -1.09 16.14 12.21
C VAL A 257 -1.08 16.88 10.89
N ASN A 258 -1.03 18.22 10.91
CA ASN A 258 -1.14 19.02 9.70
C ASN A 258 0.03 18.74 8.74
N GLU A 259 1.25 18.65 9.26
CA GLU A 259 2.45 18.42 8.45
C GLU A 259 2.48 17.00 7.88
N LEU A 260 1.97 16.01 8.63
CA LEU A 260 1.79 14.67 8.09
C LEU A 260 0.78 14.65 6.95
N LEU A 261 -0.34 15.38 7.08
CA LEU A 261 -1.32 15.50 6.01
C LEU A 261 -0.72 16.18 4.76
N LEU A 262 0.11 17.20 4.93
CA LEU A 262 0.85 17.82 3.82
C LEU A 262 1.83 16.83 3.17
N LYS A 263 2.56 16.05 3.97
CA LYS A 263 3.43 14.99 3.45
C LYS A 263 2.66 13.92 2.68
N VAL A 264 1.47 13.56 3.12
CA VAL A 264 0.58 12.65 2.38
C VAL A 264 0.11 13.31 1.08
N LYS A 265 -0.23 14.59 1.07
CA LYS A 265 -0.58 15.27 -0.18
C LYS A 265 0.58 15.29 -1.17
N GLU A 266 1.78 15.64 -0.71
CA GLU A 266 3.01 15.62 -1.50
C GLU A 266 3.30 14.22 -2.06
N LEU A 267 3.27 13.20 -1.19
CA LEU A 267 3.56 11.81 -1.53
C LEU A 267 2.58 11.23 -2.56
N TYR A 268 1.30 11.62 -2.49
CA TYR A 268 0.25 11.11 -3.37
C TYR A 268 -0.12 12.09 -4.51
N GLY A 269 0.55 13.24 -4.61
CA GLY A 269 0.28 14.26 -5.63
C GLY A 269 -1.15 14.83 -5.57
N LEU A 270 -1.67 15.02 -4.35
CA LEU A 270 -3.00 15.57 -4.12
C LEU A 270 -2.97 17.10 -4.12
N ASP A 271 -4.07 17.71 -4.57
CA ASP A 271 -4.25 19.15 -4.48
C ASP A 271 -4.34 19.63 -3.01
N ASP A 272 -3.90 20.86 -2.76
CA ASP A 272 -3.84 21.44 -1.42
C ASP A 272 -5.22 21.63 -0.78
N ASP A 273 -6.30 21.71 -1.56
CA ASP A 273 -7.68 21.84 -1.10
C ASP A 273 -8.31 20.51 -0.65
N VAL A 274 -7.67 19.37 -0.94
CA VAL A 274 -8.16 18.05 -0.53
C VAL A 274 -8.21 17.96 1.00
N ALA A 275 -9.41 17.81 1.55
CA ALA A 275 -9.64 17.69 2.98
C ALA A 275 -9.59 16.22 3.43
N PHE A 276 -9.02 15.98 4.61
CA PHE A 276 -9.07 14.70 5.28
C PHE A 276 -10.01 14.78 6.50
N ARG A 277 -10.94 13.83 6.61
CA ARG A 277 -11.88 13.76 7.73
C ARG A 277 -11.23 13.10 8.95
N ASN A 278 -11.35 13.74 10.11
CA ASN A 278 -10.93 13.17 11.38
C ASN A 278 -11.90 12.05 11.81
N VAL A 279 -11.37 10.85 12.06
CA VAL A 279 -12.12 9.69 12.56
C VAL A 279 -11.57 9.19 13.92
N THR A 280 -10.83 10.03 14.63
CA THR A 280 -10.29 9.74 15.96
C THR A 280 -11.42 9.41 16.94
N VAL A 281 -11.26 8.31 17.68
CA VAL A 281 -12.18 7.91 18.75
C VAL A 281 -11.61 8.35 20.09
N SER A 282 -12.44 9.00 20.93
CA SER A 282 -12.04 9.44 22.26
C SER A 282 -11.63 8.27 23.16
N SER A 283 -10.60 8.47 23.98
CA SER A 283 -10.08 7.47 24.93
C SER A 283 -10.65 7.59 26.35
N GLU A 284 -11.63 8.47 26.58
CA GLU A 284 -12.23 8.63 27.91
C GLU A 284 -12.86 7.33 28.41
N ASN A 285 -12.50 6.92 29.63
CA ASN A 285 -12.99 5.70 30.31
C ASN A 285 -12.69 4.37 29.60
N ARG A 286 -11.68 4.34 28.73
CA ARG A 286 -11.19 3.12 28.09
C ARG A 286 -10.20 2.37 28.99
N PRO A 287 -10.25 1.03 29.08
CA PRO A 287 -9.16 0.27 29.70
C PRO A 287 -7.83 0.47 28.95
N GLN A 288 -6.72 0.27 29.67
CA GLN A 288 -5.37 0.38 29.08
C GLN A 288 -5.18 -0.65 27.96
N PRO A 289 -4.50 -0.29 26.85
CA PRO A 289 -4.09 -1.25 25.84
C PRO A 289 -3.22 -2.38 26.43
N LEU A 290 -3.25 -3.55 25.80
CA LEU A 290 -2.39 -4.67 26.20
C LEU A 290 -0.92 -4.34 25.93
N THR A 291 -0.05 -4.72 26.86
CA THR A 291 1.40 -4.67 26.63
C THR A 291 1.80 -5.68 25.56
N LEU A 292 2.89 -5.41 24.84
CA LEU A 292 3.43 -6.33 23.83
C LEU A 292 3.64 -7.74 24.38
N GLY A 293 4.21 -7.83 25.59
CA GLY A 293 4.46 -9.09 26.28
C GLY A 293 3.17 -9.87 26.52
N THR A 294 2.15 -9.23 27.09
CA THR A 294 0.85 -9.87 27.34
C THR A 294 0.18 -10.26 26.03
N ALA A 295 0.11 -9.35 25.04
CA ALA A 295 -0.51 -9.59 23.75
C ALA A 295 0.13 -10.76 22.99
N THR A 296 1.45 -10.90 23.10
CA THR A 296 2.21 -12.01 22.55
C THR A 296 1.92 -13.31 23.31
N GLN A 297 2.02 -13.30 24.64
CA GLN A 297 1.86 -14.49 25.49
C GLN A 297 0.45 -15.09 25.43
N ILE A 298 -0.59 -14.24 25.31
CA ILE A 298 -1.97 -14.72 25.17
C ILE A 298 -2.30 -15.10 23.72
N GLY A 299 -1.39 -14.93 22.77
CA GLY A 299 -1.61 -15.28 21.36
C GLY A 299 -2.55 -14.32 20.60
N ALA A 300 -2.76 -13.11 21.11
CA ALA A 300 -3.49 -12.06 20.38
C ALA A 300 -2.67 -11.56 19.17
N ILE A 301 -1.35 -11.52 19.32
CA ILE A 301 -0.39 -11.26 18.24
C ILE A 301 0.21 -12.60 17.79
N PRO A 302 0.14 -12.96 16.49
CA PRO A 302 0.78 -14.16 15.97
C PRO A 302 2.28 -14.16 16.28
N THR A 303 2.73 -15.14 17.04
CA THR A 303 4.13 -15.30 17.43
C THR A 303 4.51 -16.77 17.33
N GLU A 304 5.71 -17.05 16.83
CA GLU A 304 6.21 -18.41 16.68
C GLU A 304 6.23 -19.15 18.03
N GLY A 305 5.76 -20.39 18.04
CA GLY A 305 5.68 -21.21 19.25
C GLY A 305 4.51 -20.89 20.20
N ILE A 306 3.74 -19.82 19.97
CA ILE A 306 2.58 -19.47 20.80
C ILE A 306 1.27 -19.77 20.04
N PRO A 307 0.32 -20.53 20.63
CA PRO A 307 -0.99 -20.74 20.04
C PRO A 307 -1.73 -19.42 19.78
N CYS A 308 -2.31 -19.26 18.60
CA CYS A 308 -3.03 -18.03 18.25
C CYS A 308 -4.45 -18.05 18.83
N LEU A 309 -4.73 -17.14 19.77
CA LEU A 309 -6.04 -16.99 20.40
C LEU A 309 -7.15 -16.71 19.39
N LEU A 310 -6.87 -15.92 18.36
CA LEU A 310 -7.85 -15.59 17.31
C LEU A 310 -8.30 -16.83 16.53
N LYS A 311 -7.42 -17.82 16.34
CA LYS A 311 -7.77 -19.10 15.70
C LYS A 311 -8.65 -20.00 16.59
N VAL A 312 -8.68 -19.73 17.89
CA VAL A 312 -9.53 -20.44 18.85
C VAL A 312 -10.88 -19.75 18.99
N LEU A 313 -10.89 -18.41 19.00
CA LEU A 313 -12.10 -17.61 19.15
C LEU A 313 -12.97 -17.58 17.89
N LEU A 314 -12.37 -17.72 16.71
CA LEU A 314 -13.06 -17.58 15.43
C LEU A 314 -13.10 -18.91 14.68
N PRO A 315 -14.17 -19.17 13.90
CA PRO A 315 -14.23 -20.31 12.99
C PRO A 315 -13.02 -20.39 12.07
N SER A 316 -12.61 -21.60 11.66
CA SER A 316 -11.41 -21.80 10.84
C SER A 316 -11.51 -21.18 9.43
N ASN A 317 -12.72 -20.88 8.96
CA ASN A 317 -12.98 -20.17 7.71
C ASN A 317 -13.04 -18.65 7.88
N CYS A 318 -12.91 -18.12 9.10
CA CYS A 318 -12.95 -16.68 9.35
C CYS A 318 -11.58 -16.05 9.06
N THR A 319 -11.50 -15.29 7.98
CA THR A 319 -10.30 -14.55 7.54
C THR A 319 -10.61 -13.07 7.38
N GLY A 320 -9.58 -12.23 7.23
CA GLY A 320 -9.74 -10.80 6.94
C GLY A 320 -10.29 -9.96 8.09
N LEU A 321 -11.21 -9.05 7.78
CA LEU A 321 -11.67 -7.96 8.67
C LEU A 321 -12.21 -8.42 10.03
N PRO A 322 -13.01 -9.49 10.16
CA PRO A 322 -13.52 -9.90 11.47
C PRO A 322 -12.38 -10.31 12.43
N VAL A 323 -11.37 -11.03 11.92
CA VAL A 323 -10.19 -11.42 12.71
C VAL A 323 -9.46 -10.18 13.22
N LEU A 324 -9.34 -9.16 12.37
CA LEU A 324 -8.66 -7.91 12.70
C LEU A 324 -9.46 -7.06 13.67
N TYR A 325 -10.77 -6.99 13.49
CA TYR A 325 -11.67 -6.30 14.39
C TYR A 325 -11.58 -6.88 15.80
N ILE A 326 -11.66 -8.21 15.93
CA ILE A 326 -11.51 -8.89 17.23
C ILE A 326 -10.10 -8.68 17.79
N ARG A 327 -9.05 -8.75 16.96
CA ARG A 327 -7.68 -8.47 17.40
C ARG A 327 -7.56 -7.06 17.96
N ASP A 328 -8.09 -6.06 17.25
CA ASP A 328 -8.02 -4.66 17.68
C ASP A 328 -8.81 -4.43 18.97
N LEU A 329 -9.98 -5.06 19.12
CA LEU A 329 -10.71 -5.04 20.38
C LEU A 329 -9.93 -5.67 21.54
N LEU A 330 -9.17 -6.74 21.31
CA LEU A 330 -8.34 -7.36 22.34
C LEU A 330 -7.13 -6.49 22.70
N LEU A 331 -6.45 -5.93 21.71
CA LEU A 331 -5.28 -5.08 21.92
C LEU A 331 -5.65 -3.72 22.51
N ASN A 332 -6.79 -3.19 22.10
CA ASN A 332 -7.33 -1.89 22.47
C ASN A 332 -8.80 -2.10 22.91
N PRO A 333 -9.05 -2.59 24.14
CA PRO A 333 -10.41 -2.80 24.64
C PRO A 333 -11.18 -1.48 24.71
N PRO A 334 -12.42 -1.35 24.20
CA PRO A 334 -13.18 -0.11 24.24
C PRO A 334 -13.69 0.19 25.66
N ALA A 335 -14.25 1.39 25.87
CA ALA A 335 -14.92 1.74 27.12
C ALA A 335 -16.07 0.76 27.43
N TYR A 336 -16.36 0.56 28.72
CA TYR A 336 -17.34 -0.44 29.18
C TYR A 336 -18.71 -0.31 28.50
N GLU A 337 -19.23 0.90 28.34
CA GLU A 337 -20.52 1.14 27.70
C GLU A 337 -20.57 0.69 26.24
N ILE A 338 -19.44 0.78 25.52
CA ILE A 338 -19.31 0.30 24.14
C ILE A 338 -19.15 -1.21 24.15
N ALA A 339 -18.28 -1.74 25.01
CA ALA A 339 -18.03 -3.19 25.12
C ALA A 339 -19.33 -3.96 25.42
N SER A 340 -20.17 -3.43 26.33
CA SER A 340 -21.45 -4.04 26.71
C SER A 340 -22.47 -4.06 25.56
N LYS A 341 -22.33 -3.21 24.54
CA LYS A 341 -23.22 -3.20 23.36
C LYS A 341 -22.76 -4.14 22.24
N ILE A 342 -21.52 -4.63 22.32
CA ILE A 342 -20.96 -5.58 21.34
C ILE A 342 -21.31 -7.02 21.71
N GLN A 343 -21.54 -7.31 23.01
CA GLN A 343 -21.96 -8.61 23.54
C GLN A 343 -23.36 -9.02 23.07
#